data_AF-A0A0L0FFT9-F1
#
_entry.id   AF-A0A0L0FFT9-F1
#
_cell.length_a   1.000
_cell.length_b   1.000
_cell.length_c   1.000
_cell.angle_alpha   90.00
_cell.angle_beta   90.00
_cell.angle_gamma   90.00
#
_symmetry.space_group_name_H-M   'P 1'
#
loop_
_entity.id
_entity.type
_entity.pdbx_description
1 polymer ?
#
loop_
_entity_poly.entity_id
_entity_poly.type
_entity_poly.pdbx_seq_one_letter_code
_entity_poly.pdbx_strand_id
1 'polypeptide(L)'
;MIMIKSLFARFVIAFCTIAGFTRIYDRIPQAEPVTFYINEYDVSAPQRLYTEHPQNIVLVNSRRDNFKHRALIRHTWGVRADLLLFYVAAQSLEEDEQIATEFRIHQDLIVMHSPDDYRLLTDKLIAGLGAIDHFNLDFERILRTDDDVYVDLPQLWHDATGDYWGHCLTGAILERRSDSKFYTSYENEPEDKIPTIVSGSTITLTHQAFKRLVTYLTKHHTGVWNDDNAVAYAMHRMHI
;
A
#
# COMPACT_ATOMS: atom_id res chain seq x y z
N MET A 1 -12.97 47.77 6.33
CA MET A 1 -13.31 47.11 5.06
C MET A 1 -12.33 45.96 4.87
N ILE A 2 -12.89 44.74 4.92
CA ILE A 2 -12.35 43.43 4.57
C ILE A 2 -11.27 42.80 5.49
N MET A 3 -11.73 41.66 6.01
CA MET A 3 -11.16 40.63 6.86
C MET A 3 -10.67 39.46 5.96
N ILE A 4 -9.76 38.61 6.46
CA ILE A 4 -9.80 37.11 6.42
C ILE A 4 -8.41 36.45 6.20
N LYS A 5 -7.95 35.80 7.29
CA LYS A 5 -7.34 34.46 7.47
C LYS A 5 -6.10 34.02 6.66
N SER A 6 -5.04 33.69 7.40
CA SER A 6 -4.53 32.30 7.48
C SER A 6 -3.58 32.17 8.68
N LEU A 7 -4.07 31.48 9.71
CA LEU A 7 -3.40 31.13 10.96
C LEU A 7 -3.51 29.58 11.06
N PHE A 8 -2.57 28.96 11.78
CA PHE A 8 -2.44 27.52 12.13
C PHE A 8 -1.61 26.67 11.14
N ALA A 9 -0.60 25.90 11.53
CA ALA A 9 -0.07 25.60 12.86
C ALA A 9 1.41 25.18 12.75
N ARG A 10 2.27 25.81 13.57
CA ARG A 10 3.57 25.28 13.98
C ARG A 10 3.37 24.74 15.41
N PHE A 11 3.62 23.46 15.64
CA PHE A 11 3.81 22.90 16.99
C PHE A 11 5.06 22.00 16.88
N VAL A 12 6.24 22.44 17.35
CA VAL A 12 6.71 22.48 18.75
C VAL A 12 6.39 21.19 19.49
N ILE A 13 7.36 20.27 19.48
CA ILE A 13 7.42 19.19 20.47
C ILE A 13 8.45 19.62 21.52
N ALA A 14 7.94 20.12 22.64
CA ALA A 14 8.68 20.32 23.87
C ALA A 14 8.48 19.09 24.77
N PHE A 15 9.57 18.53 25.30
CA PHE A 15 9.57 17.41 26.23
C PHE A 15 8.93 17.83 27.58
N CYS A 16 7.70 17.37 27.86
CA CYS A 16 7.06 17.49 29.18
C CYS A 16 6.21 16.25 29.50
N THR A 17 6.58 15.54 30.58
CA THR A 17 5.90 14.52 31.40
C THR A 17 4.69 13.74 30.86
N ILE A 18 4.78 12.41 30.99
CA ILE A 18 3.86 11.32 30.55
C ILE A 18 2.35 11.58 30.77
N ALA A 19 1.94 12.29 31.83
CA ALA A 19 0.52 12.54 32.13
C ALA A 19 -0.15 13.64 31.24
N GLY A 20 0.64 14.48 30.57
CA GLY A 20 0.12 15.53 29.69
C GLY A 20 -0.25 15.04 28.29
N PHE A 21 0.35 13.94 27.85
CA PHE A 21 0.24 13.43 26.48
C PHE A 21 -1.08 12.70 26.22
N THR A 22 -1.57 11.92 27.19
CA THR A 22 -2.88 11.23 27.10
C THR A 22 -4.02 12.23 26.84
N ARG A 23 -4.01 13.38 27.53
CA ARG A 23 -5.03 14.43 27.37
C ARG A 23 -5.05 15.12 25.99
N ILE A 24 -3.97 15.08 25.22
CA ILE A 24 -3.91 15.67 23.88
C ILE A 24 -4.48 14.68 22.85
N TYR A 25 -4.17 13.39 22.99
CA TYR A 25 -4.70 12.34 22.11
C TYR A 25 -6.22 12.20 22.21
N ASP A 26 -6.80 12.34 23.40
CA ASP A 26 -8.25 12.30 23.61
C ASP A 26 -9.03 13.43 22.90
N ARG A 27 -8.32 14.46 22.42
CA ARG A 27 -8.91 15.65 21.77
C ARG A 27 -8.74 15.70 20.26
N ILE A 28 -8.01 14.74 19.66
CA ILE A 28 -7.98 14.60 18.21
C ILE A 28 -9.35 14.02 17.81
N PRO A 29 -10.13 14.70 16.95
CA PRO A 29 -11.35 14.12 16.41
C PRO A 29 -11.02 12.74 15.85
N GLN A 30 -11.68 11.71 16.37
CA GLN A 30 -11.49 10.35 15.85
C GLN A 30 -12.04 10.38 14.41
N ALA A 31 -11.16 10.40 13.43
CA ALA A 31 -11.57 10.15 12.06
C ALA A 31 -11.88 8.65 12.01
N GLU A 32 -13.17 8.34 12.13
CA GLU A 32 -13.66 6.96 12.06
C GLU A 32 -13.19 6.33 10.74
N PRO A 33 -12.69 5.08 10.77
CA PRO A 33 -12.29 4.39 9.57
C PRO A 33 -13.51 4.19 8.65
N VAL A 34 -13.28 4.27 7.35
CA VAL A 34 -14.22 3.74 6.37
C VAL A 34 -13.91 2.26 6.22
N THR A 35 -14.91 1.43 6.49
CA THR A 35 -14.79 -0.03 6.52
C THR A 35 -15.59 -0.64 5.37
N PHE A 36 -14.97 -1.51 4.57
CA PHE A 36 -15.58 -2.14 3.39
C PHE A 36 -14.89 -3.46 3.09
N TYR A 37 -15.51 -4.28 2.22
CA TYR A 37 -14.95 -5.57 1.84
C TYR A 37 -14.21 -5.48 0.51
N ILE A 38 -13.02 -6.09 0.46
CA ILE A 38 -12.35 -6.48 -0.79
C ILE A 38 -12.23 -8.00 -0.77
N ASN A 39 -12.93 -8.66 -1.70
CA ASN A 39 -13.18 -10.11 -1.66
C ASN A 39 -13.77 -10.52 -0.30
N GLU A 40 -13.14 -11.48 0.40
CA GLU A 40 -13.54 -11.95 1.73
C GLU A 40 -12.96 -11.15 2.91
N TYR A 41 -12.08 -10.17 2.66
CA TYR A 41 -11.39 -9.43 3.71
C TYR A 41 -12.08 -8.10 4.02
N ASP A 42 -12.19 -7.80 5.31
CA ASP A 42 -12.52 -6.45 5.77
C ASP A 42 -11.29 -5.55 5.61
N VAL A 43 -11.52 -4.33 5.12
CA VAL A 43 -10.52 -3.31 4.87
C VAL A 43 -10.97 -2.00 5.50
N SER A 44 -10.12 -1.43 6.36
CA SER A 44 -10.29 -0.08 6.89
C SER A 44 -9.35 0.90 6.19
N ALA A 45 -9.88 2.05 5.78
CA ALA A 45 -9.11 3.11 5.15
C ALA A 45 -9.54 4.51 5.62
N PRO A 46 -8.68 5.54 5.43
CA PRO A 46 -8.96 6.88 5.92
C PRO A 46 -10.09 7.56 5.13
N GLN A 47 -11.02 8.22 5.83
CA GLN A 47 -12.17 8.89 5.20
C GLN A 47 -11.76 9.98 4.21
N ARG A 48 -10.60 10.61 4.39
CA ARG A 48 -10.09 11.67 3.50
C ARG A 48 -9.96 11.22 2.04
N LEU A 49 -9.80 9.90 1.78
CA LEU A 49 -9.67 9.36 0.43
C LEU A 49 -10.87 9.65 -0.48
N TYR A 50 -12.08 9.92 0.07
CA TYR A 50 -13.21 10.37 -0.74
C TYR A 50 -13.04 11.76 -1.39
N THR A 51 -12.06 12.55 -0.92
CA THR A 51 -11.87 13.95 -1.33
C THR A 51 -10.49 14.22 -1.93
N GLU A 52 -9.62 13.21 -1.99
CA GLU A 52 -8.28 13.36 -2.57
C GLU A 52 -8.33 13.32 -4.10
N HIS A 53 -7.50 14.16 -4.73
CA HIS A 53 -7.32 14.20 -6.18
C HIS A 53 -5.82 14.27 -6.53
N PRO A 54 -5.05 13.22 -6.22
CA PRO A 54 -3.60 13.23 -6.42
C PRO A 54 -3.23 13.10 -7.89
N GLN A 55 -2.13 13.73 -8.33
CA GLN A 55 -1.57 13.39 -9.64
C GLN A 55 -0.86 12.04 -9.59
N ASN A 56 -0.14 11.76 -8.50
CA ASN A 56 0.56 10.50 -8.30
C ASN A 56 0.28 9.88 -6.93
N ILE A 57 0.15 8.55 -6.88
CA ILE A 57 -0.01 7.80 -5.63
C ILE A 57 1.27 7.01 -5.33
N VAL A 58 1.70 7.01 -4.08
CA VAL A 58 2.73 6.10 -3.57
C VAL A 58 2.07 5.15 -2.57
N LEU A 59 2.06 3.87 -2.91
CA LEU A 59 1.45 2.80 -2.13
C LEU A 59 2.54 1.84 -1.63
N VAL A 60 2.77 1.84 -0.32
CA VAL A 60 3.90 1.15 0.32
C VAL A 60 3.41 -0.09 1.08
N ASN A 61 3.93 -1.26 0.73
CA ASN A 61 3.73 -2.49 1.49
C ASN A 61 4.48 -2.39 2.81
N SER A 62 3.79 -2.56 3.95
CA SER A 62 4.47 -2.50 5.25
C SER A 62 3.94 -3.55 6.21
N ARG A 63 4.82 -4.17 6.99
CA ARG A 63 4.41 -5.11 8.07
C ARG A 63 3.75 -4.35 9.21
N ARG A 64 2.86 -4.99 9.97
CA ARG A 64 2.20 -4.34 11.11
C ARG A 64 3.18 -3.66 12.08
N ASP A 65 4.29 -4.33 12.37
CA ASP A 65 5.30 -3.92 13.37
C ASP A 65 6.35 -2.93 12.83
N ASN A 66 6.35 -2.63 11.53
CA ASN A 66 7.30 -1.74 10.87
C ASN A 66 7.01 -0.23 11.06
N PHE A 67 6.55 0.17 12.25
CA PHE A 67 6.25 1.58 12.58
C PHE A 67 7.42 2.53 12.29
N LYS A 68 8.66 2.08 12.56
CA LYS A 68 9.87 2.88 12.31
C LYS A 68 10.14 3.10 10.83
N HIS A 69 9.87 2.10 9.99
CA HIS A 69 10.04 2.22 8.54
C HIS A 69 9.03 3.24 7.98
N ARG A 70 7.74 3.08 8.33
CA ARG A 70 6.69 4.03 7.92
C ARG A 70 7.00 5.46 8.38
N ALA A 71 7.41 5.63 9.64
CA ALA A 71 7.83 6.93 10.16
C ALA A 71 9.02 7.52 9.39
N LEU A 72 10.05 6.70 9.08
CA LEU A 72 11.20 7.15 8.30
C LEU A 72 10.78 7.59 6.90
N ILE A 73 9.94 6.83 6.21
CA ILE A 73 9.43 7.17 4.86
C ILE A 73 8.66 8.49 4.90
N ARG A 74 7.75 8.66 5.87
CA ARG A 74 6.99 9.92 6.08
C ARG A 74 7.89 11.13 6.30
N HIS A 75 9.06 10.95 6.91
CA HIS A 75 9.99 12.03 7.22
C HIS A 75 11.13 12.19 6.22
N THR A 76 11.22 11.33 5.20
CA THR A 76 12.31 11.35 4.21
C THR A 76 11.75 11.47 2.80
N TRP A 77 11.86 10.44 1.96
CA TRP A 77 11.53 10.52 0.54
C TRP A 77 10.03 10.58 0.27
N GLY A 78 9.20 10.03 1.16
CA GLY A 78 7.74 10.01 1.04
C GLY A 78 7.09 11.40 1.10
N VAL A 79 7.80 12.42 1.62
CA VAL A 79 7.31 13.81 1.67
C VAL A 79 7.06 14.42 0.29
N ARG A 80 7.60 13.81 -0.77
CA ARG A 80 7.47 14.27 -2.16
C ARG A 80 6.34 13.57 -2.91
N ALA A 81 5.58 12.69 -2.27
CA ALA A 81 4.40 12.07 -2.86
C ALA A 81 3.18 13.01 -2.76
N ASP A 82 2.35 13.06 -3.80
CA ASP A 82 1.08 13.81 -3.72
C ASP A 82 0.10 13.10 -2.76
N LEU A 83 0.09 11.77 -2.82
CA LEU A 83 -0.61 10.90 -1.87
C LEU A 83 0.28 9.72 -1.47
N LEU A 84 0.74 9.72 -0.21
CA LEU A 84 1.43 8.59 0.41
C LEU A 84 0.43 7.74 1.18
N LEU A 85 0.43 6.43 0.94
CA LEU A 85 -0.36 5.44 1.65
C LEU A 85 0.48 4.21 1.97
N PHE A 86 0.22 3.61 3.11
CA PHE A 86 0.77 2.32 3.51
C PHE A 86 -0.36 1.30 3.58
N TYR A 87 -0.13 0.11 3.05
CA TYR A 87 -1.07 -1.01 3.21
C TYR A 87 -0.45 -2.08 4.11
N VAL A 88 -1.20 -2.44 5.15
CA VAL A 88 -0.76 -3.33 6.24
C VAL A 88 -1.82 -4.41 6.49
N ALA A 89 -1.40 -5.54 7.06
CA ALA A 89 -2.31 -6.56 7.58
C ALA A 89 -2.24 -6.51 9.11
N ALA A 90 -3.38 -6.36 9.77
CA ALA A 90 -3.49 -6.30 11.23
C ALA A 90 -4.72 -7.08 11.67
N GLN A 91 -4.75 -7.60 12.90
CA GLN A 91 -5.83 -8.48 13.34
C GLN A 91 -7.17 -7.74 13.34
N SER A 92 -7.19 -6.56 13.98
CA SER A 92 -8.17 -5.52 13.73
C SER A 92 -7.71 -4.18 14.32
N LEU A 93 -8.43 -3.09 14.04
CA LEU A 93 -8.17 -1.80 14.70
C LEU A 93 -8.58 -1.82 16.19
N GLU A 94 -9.50 -2.68 16.60
CA GLU A 94 -9.90 -2.85 18.00
C GLU A 94 -8.86 -3.65 18.80
N GLU A 95 -8.24 -4.65 18.17
CA GLU A 95 -7.28 -5.54 18.84
C GLU A 95 -5.85 -4.99 18.80
N ASP A 96 -5.49 -4.19 17.78
CA ASP A 96 -4.14 -3.67 17.58
C ASP A 96 -4.02 -2.17 17.90
N GLU A 97 -3.99 -1.82 19.20
CA GLU A 97 -3.98 -0.43 19.70
C GLU A 97 -2.89 0.46 19.06
N GLN A 98 -1.71 -0.11 18.78
CA GLN A 98 -0.61 0.64 18.14
C GLN A 98 -0.93 0.98 16.68
N ILE A 99 -1.52 0.06 15.92
CA ILE A 99 -1.98 0.30 14.54
C ILE A 99 -3.13 1.29 14.56
N ALA A 100 -4.11 1.13 15.46
CA ALA A 100 -5.22 2.06 15.60
C ALA A 100 -4.76 3.47 15.97
N THR A 101 -3.76 3.59 16.83
CA THR A 101 -3.17 4.89 17.17
C THR A 101 -2.44 5.50 15.98
N GLU A 102 -1.65 4.73 15.24
CA GLU A 102 -0.98 5.22 14.03
C GLU A 102 -2.00 5.63 12.94
N PHE A 103 -3.03 4.82 12.71
CA PHE A 103 -4.13 5.08 11.77
C PHE A 103 -4.76 6.44 12.08
N ARG A 104 -5.14 6.68 13.33
CA ARG A 104 -5.76 7.94 13.78
C ARG A 104 -4.86 9.15 13.61
N ILE A 105 -3.57 9.02 13.90
CA ILE A 105 -2.62 10.13 13.86
C ILE A 105 -2.27 10.50 12.42
N HIS A 106 -1.97 9.51 11.59
CA HIS A 106 -1.37 9.75 10.27
C HIS A 106 -2.38 9.70 9.12
N GLN A 107 -3.51 9.01 9.29
CA GLN A 107 -4.56 8.92 8.28
C GLN A 107 -4.03 8.50 6.91
N ASP A 108 -3.04 7.61 6.87
CA ASP A 108 -2.37 7.13 5.65
C ASP A 108 -2.24 5.60 5.62
N LEU A 109 -2.94 4.89 6.52
CA LEU A 109 -2.96 3.43 6.58
C LEU A 109 -4.22 2.87 5.91
N ILE A 110 -4.03 1.91 5.00
CA ILE A 110 -5.04 0.96 4.55
C ILE A 110 -4.77 -0.34 5.31
N VAL A 111 -5.75 -0.82 6.06
CA VAL A 111 -5.59 -1.95 6.97
C VAL A 111 -6.48 -3.08 6.49
N MET A 112 -5.87 -4.16 6.01
CA MET A 112 -6.56 -5.43 5.80
C MET A 112 -6.67 -6.15 7.15
N HIS A 113 -7.90 -6.47 7.56
CA HIS A 113 -8.16 -7.16 8.83
C HIS A 113 -7.89 -8.66 8.67
N SER A 114 -6.69 -9.08 9.05
CA SER A 114 -6.18 -10.44 8.92
C SER A 114 -4.86 -10.61 9.69
N PRO A 115 -4.46 -11.84 10.09
CA PRO A 115 -3.10 -12.10 10.55
C PRO A 115 -2.05 -11.66 9.51
N ASP A 116 -0.97 -11.03 9.98
CA ASP A 116 0.17 -10.66 9.11
C ASP A 116 1.01 -11.90 8.78
N ASP A 117 0.52 -12.72 7.84
CA ASP A 117 1.15 -13.93 7.32
C ASP A 117 1.70 -13.69 5.91
N TYR A 118 2.90 -14.20 5.65
CA TYR A 118 3.53 -14.14 4.32
C TYR A 118 2.66 -14.80 3.23
N ARG A 119 1.87 -15.82 3.59
CA ARG A 119 0.96 -16.50 2.65
C ARG A 119 -0.19 -15.61 2.16
N LEU A 120 -0.43 -14.50 2.84
CA LEU A 120 -1.48 -13.53 2.53
C LEU A 120 -0.94 -12.27 1.87
N LEU A 121 0.32 -12.26 1.39
CA LEU A 121 0.89 -11.09 0.73
C LEU A 121 0.09 -10.68 -0.53
N THR A 122 -0.34 -11.65 -1.34
CA THR A 122 -1.19 -11.37 -2.50
C THR A 122 -2.55 -10.80 -2.09
N ASP A 123 -3.19 -11.37 -1.06
CA ASP A 123 -4.46 -10.84 -0.55
C ASP A 123 -4.31 -9.42 0.00
N LYS A 124 -3.22 -9.17 0.73
CA LYS A 124 -2.84 -7.86 1.24
C LYS A 124 -2.59 -6.85 0.12
N LEU A 125 -1.93 -7.26 -0.97
CA LEU A 125 -1.77 -6.44 -2.17
C LEU A 125 -3.15 -6.13 -2.79
N ILE A 126 -4.02 -7.13 -2.95
CA ILE A 126 -5.37 -6.95 -3.50
C ILE A 126 -6.19 -6.00 -2.63
N ALA A 127 -6.11 -6.09 -1.31
CA ALA A 127 -6.76 -5.17 -0.38
C ALA A 127 -6.24 -3.73 -0.56
N GLY A 128 -4.91 -3.56 -0.65
CA GLY A 128 -4.28 -2.25 -0.87
C GLY A 128 -4.69 -1.60 -2.20
N LEU A 129 -4.58 -2.33 -3.32
CA LEU A 129 -4.99 -1.84 -4.64
C LEU A 129 -6.51 -1.66 -4.72
N GLY A 130 -7.27 -2.61 -4.17
CA GLY A 130 -8.73 -2.59 -4.14
C GLY A 130 -9.29 -1.41 -3.37
N ALA A 131 -8.62 -0.95 -2.31
CA ALA A 131 -8.98 0.27 -1.60
C ALA A 131 -8.83 1.51 -2.50
N ILE A 132 -7.73 1.65 -3.24
CA ILE A 132 -7.55 2.76 -4.20
C ILE A 132 -8.67 2.75 -5.26
N ASP A 133 -9.05 1.56 -5.73
CA ASP A 133 -10.16 1.37 -6.67
C ASP A 133 -11.53 1.71 -6.06
N HIS A 134 -11.77 1.31 -4.80
CA HIS A 134 -13.00 1.55 -4.04
C HIS A 134 -13.32 3.04 -3.90
N PHE A 135 -12.31 3.85 -3.57
CA PHE A 135 -12.47 5.30 -3.46
C PHE A 135 -12.51 6.01 -4.82
N ASN A 136 -12.33 5.27 -5.92
CA ASN A 136 -12.31 5.79 -7.29
C ASN A 136 -11.36 7.00 -7.42
N LEU A 137 -10.16 6.86 -6.86
CA LEU A 137 -9.14 7.91 -6.94
C LEU A 137 -8.72 8.10 -8.39
N ASP A 138 -8.78 9.34 -8.86
CA ASP A 138 -8.26 9.76 -10.16
C ASP A 138 -6.81 10.21 -9.99
N PHE A 139 -5.92 9.68 -10.84
CA PHE A 139 -4.48 9.91 -10.79
C PHE A 139 -3.87 9.59 -12.16
N GLU A 140 -2.66 10.07 -12.42
CA GLU A 140 -1.92 9.72 -13.65
C GLU A 140 -1.16 8.41 -13.46
N ARG A 141 -0.40 8.32 -12.35
CA ARG A 141 0.48 7.17 -12.05
C ARG A 141 0.42 6.76 -10.59
N ILE A 142 0.68 5.49 -10.35
CA ILE A 142 0.87 4.92 -9.01
C ILE A 142 2.21 4.19 -8.96
N LEU A 143 2.93 4.37 -7.86
CA LEU A 143 4.10 3.59 -7.47
C LEU A 143 3.66 2.62 -6.38
N ARG A 144 3.88 1.33 -6.60
CA ARG A 144 3.92 0.33 -5.54
C ARG A 144 5.37 0.02 -5.18
N THR A 145 5.66 -0.06 -3.89
CA THR A 145 7.00 -0.35 -3.34
C THR A 145 6.89 -1.01 -1.96
N ASP A 146 8.02 -1.40 -1.38
CA ASP A 146 8.13 -1.97 -0.03
C ASP A 146 8.70 -0.95 0.96
N ASP A 147 8.48 -1.17 2.26
CA ASP A 147 8.87 -0.22 3.32
C ASP A 147 10.37 -0.18 3.66
N ASP A 148 11.18 -1.06 3.04
CA ASP A 148 12.63 -1.13 3.17
C ASP A 148 13.36 -0.55 1.93
N VAL A 149 12.65 0.18 1.08
CA VAL A 149 13.16 0.82 -0.14
C VAL A 149 13.29 2.34 0.04
N TYR A 150 14.31 2.93 -0.60
CA TYR A 150 14.40 4.37 -0.84
C TYR A 150 14.08 4.68 -2.29
N VAL A 151 13.24 5.70 -2.53
CA VAL A 151 12.84 6.10 -3.89
C VAL A 151 13.09 7.60 -4.10
N ASP A 152 13.88 7.94 -5.12
CA ASP A 152 13.95 9.31 -5.64
C ASP A 152 12.72 9.59 -6.52
N LEU A 153 11.62 10.00 -5.89
CA LEU A 153 10.32 10.17 -6.57
C LEU A 153 10.38 11.08 -7.81
N PRO A 154 11.03 12.27 -7.78
CA PRO A 154 11.18 13.09 -8.99
C PRO A 154 11.88 12.38 -10.14
N GLN A 155 12.98 11.68 -9.85
CA GLN A 155 13.72 10.96 -10.87
C GLN A 155 12.89 9.78 -11.42
N LEU A 156 12.23 9.04 -10.52
CA LEU A 156 11.32 7.95 -10.89
C LEU A 156 10.22 8.44 -11.83
N TRP A 157 9.51 9.53 -11.50
CA TRP A 157 8.44 10.05 -12.36
C TRP A 157 8.94 10.63 -13.67
N HIS A 158 10.18 11.10 -13.72
CA HIS A 158 10.83 11.51 -14.97
C HIS A 158 11.15 10.32 -15.88
N ASP A 159 11.67 9.23 -15.29
CA ASP A 159 12.19 8.08 -16.04
C ASP A 159 11.12 7.02 -16.35
N ALA A 160 10.04 6.94 -15.58
CA ALA A 160 9.00 5.93 -15.73
C ALA A 160 8.21 6.13 -17.03
N THR A 161 8.37 5.19 -17.96
CA THR A 161 7.69 5.22 -19.28
C THR A 161 6.79 4.01 -19.46
N GLY A 162 5.68 4.19 -20.18
CA GLY A 162 4.74 3.10 -20.47
C GLY A 162 3.81 2.79 -19.30
N ASP A 163 2.99 1.75 -19.51
CA ASP A 163 1.89 1.34 -18.63
C ASP A 163 2.33 0.55 -17.39
N TYR A 164 3.44 -0.16 -17.49
CA TYR A 164 4.01 -1.00 -16.44
C TYR A 164 5.54 -0.91 -16.53
N TRP A 165 6.17 -0.35 -15.49
CA TRP A 165 7.58 -0.03 -15.51
C TRP A 165 8.25 -0.27 -14.17
N GLY A 166 9.51 -0.71 -14.22
CA GLY A 166 10.39 -0.94 -13.08
C GLY A 166 11.55 -1.86 -13.44
N HIS A 167 12.20 -2.45 -12.44
CA HIS A 167 13.32 -3.36 -12.66
C HIS A 167 12.86 -4.76 -13.10
N CYS A 168 13.06 -5.10 -14.37
CA CYS A 168 12.65 -6.39 -14.93
C CYS A 168 13.63 -7.53 -14.57
N LEU A 169 13.08 -8.63 -14.06
CA LEU A 169 13.75 -9.90 -13.82
C LEU A 169 13.19 -10.94 -14.79
N THR A 170 14.06 -11.51 -15.61
CA THR A 170 13.69 -12.52 -16.63
C THR A 170 14.27 -13.88 -16.29
N GLY A 171 13.55 -14.95 -16.65
CA GLY A 171 14.04 -16.32 -16.51
C GLY A 171 13.97 -16.89 -15.09
N ALA A 172 13.15 -16.27 -14.22
CA ALA A 172 12.87 -16.82 -12.91
C ALA A 172 12.08 -18.14 -13.03
N ILE A 173 12.42 -19.10 -12.18
CA ILE A 173 11.80 -20.42 -12.12
C ILE A 173 11.01 -20.49 -10.81
N LEU A 174 9.83 -21.10 -10.85
CA LEU A 174 9.05 -21.30 -9.63
C LEU A 174 9.75 -22.25 -8.67
N GLU A 175 9.77 -21.85 -7.41
CA GLU A 175 10.25 -22.71 -6.34
C GLU A 175 9.17 -23.73 -5.97
N ARG A 176 9.49 -25.01 -6.16
CA ARG A 176 8.56 -26.14 -5.97
C ARG A 176 8.83 -26.90 -4.69
N ARG A 177 9.85 -26.53 -3.92
CA ARG A 177 10.10 -27.13 -2.62
C ARG A 177 9.14 -26.56 -1.58
N SER A 178 8.35 -27.44 -0.97
CA SER A 178 7.32 -27.08 0.02
C SER A 178 7.88 -26.45 1.31
N ASP A 179 9.18 -26.58 1.56
CA ASP A 179 9.87 -25.97 2.70
C ASP A 179 10.36 -24.53 2.42
N SER A 180 10.26 -24.07 1.17
CA SER A 180 10.68 -22.73 0.80
C SER A 180 9.59 -21.69 1.07
N LYS A 181 10.01 -20.48 1.48
CA LYS A 181 9.12 -19.32 1.58
C LYS A 181 8.52 -18.90 0.24
N PHE A 182 9.17 -19.26 -0.87
CA PHE A 182 8.73 -18.94 -2.22
C PHE A 182 7.96 -20.09 -2.89
N TYR A 183 7.62 -21.14 -2.11
CA TYR A 183 6.93 -22.31 -2.63
C TYR A 183 5.64 -21.94 -3.36
N THR A 184 5.46 -22.50 -4.57
CA THR A 184 4.21 -22.45 -5.32
C THR A 184 3.86 -23.86 -5.81
N SER A 185 2.65 -24.34 -5.54
CA SER A 185 2.18 -25.66 -5.99
C SER A 185 1.84 -25.66 -7.49
N TYR A 186 1.82 -26.83 -8.11
CA TYR A 186 1.33 -26.99 -9.49
C TYR A 186 -0.17 -26.72 -9.64
N GLU A 187 -0.93 -26.84 -8.55
CA GLU A 187 -2.35 -26.47 -8.52
C GLU A 187 -2.54 -24.96 -8.64
N ASN A 188 -1.71 -24.18 -7.94
CA ASN A 188 -1.79 -22.72 -7.95
C ASN A 188 -1.18 -22.13 -9.22
N GLU A 189 -0.11 -22.74 -9.74
CA GLU A 189 0.50 -22.33 -11.00
C GLU A 189 1.09 -23.54 -11.75
N PRO A 190 0.47 -23.95 -12.87
CA PRO A 190 0.88 -25.14 -13.61
C PRO A 190 2.16 -24.94 -14.45
N GLU A 191 2.52 -23.71 -14.83
CA GLU A 191 3.73 -23.45 -15.61
C GLU A 191 5.00 -23.53 -14.74
N ASP A 192 6.15 -23.94 -15.28
CA ASP A 192 7.40 -23.98 -14.49
C ASP A 192 8.15 -22.65 -14.44
N LYS A 193 7.86 -21.76 -15.39
CA LYS A 193 8.55 -20.47 -15.55
C LYS A 193 7.66 -19.34 -15.10
N ILE A 194 8.25 -18.41 -14.39
CA ILE A 194 7.58 -17.15 -14.09
C ILE A 194 7.75 -16.24 -15.30
N PRO A 195 6.69 -15.55 -15.77
CA PRO A 195 6.81 -14.46 -16.72
C PRO A 195 7.82 -13.42 -16.24
N THR A 196 8.21 -12.49 -17.11
CA THR A 196 9.05 -11.35 -16.70
C THR A 196 8.41 -10.66 -15.50
N ILE A 197 9.12 -10.65 -14.38
CA ILE A 197 8.69 -10.00 -13.15
C ILE A 197 9.23 -8.58 -13.19
N VAL A 198 8.42 -7.58 -12.84
CA VAL A 198 8.97 -6.30 -12.40
C VAL A 198 9.11 -6.40 -10.89
N SER A 199 10.33 -6.25 -10.40
CA SER A 199 10.66 -6.41 -8.98
C SER A 199 9.77 -5.52 -8.11
N GLY A 200 9.24 -6.09 -7.02
CA GLY A 200 8.38 -5.39 -6.06
C GLY A 200 8.99 -4.15 -5.43
N SER A 201 10.32 -4.00 -5.51
CA SER A 201 11.03 -2.82 -5.01
C SER A 201 10.52 -1.53 -5.64
N THR A 202 10.21 -1.51 -6.94
CA THR A 202 9.62 -0.33 -7.60
C THR A 202 8.78 -0.76 -8.80
N ILE A 203 7.46 -0.77 -8.66
CA ILE A 203 6.51 -0.97 -9.76
C ILE A 203 5.73 0.32 -9.97
N THR A 204 5.85 0.92 -11.15
CA THR A 204 5.01 2.05 -11.55
C THR A 204 3.97 1.61 -12.57
N LEU A 205 2.75 2.10 -12.42
CA LEU A 205 1.62 1.84 -13.30
C LEU A 205 0.96 3.15 -13.74
N THR A 206 0.50 3.22 -14.98
CA THR A 206 -0.49 4.22 -15.38
C THR A 206 -1.84 3.91 -14.74
N HIS A 207 -2.73 4.90 -14.63
CA HIS A 207 -4.09 4.67 -14.14
C HIS A 207 -4.83 3.55 -14.91
N GLN A 208 -4.69 3.53 -16.23
CA GLN A 208 -5.31 2.49 -17.07
C GLN A 208 -4.79 1.09 -16.73
N ALA A 209 -3.46 0.94 -16.61
CA ALA A 209 -2.84 -0.33 -16.25
C ALA A 209 -3.24 -0.77 -14.83
N PHE A 210 -3.26 0.16 -13.88
CA PHE A 210 -3.74 -0.08 -12.52
C PHE A 210 -5.18 -0.62 -12.52
N LYS A 211 -6.12 0.06 -13.21
CA LYS A 211 -7.53 -0.36 -13.25
C LYS A 211 -7.70 -1.77 -13.81
N ARG A 212 -6.91 -2.11 -14.84
CA ARG A 212 -6.91 -3.47 -15.42
C ARG A 212 -6.36 -4.49 -14.43
N LEU A 213 -5.24 -4.19 -13.78
CA LEU A 213 -4.60 -5.06 -12.79
C LEU A 213 -5.52 -5.34 -11.61
N VAL A 214 -6.04 -4.31 -10.94
CA VAL A 214 -6.90 -4.49 -9.77
C VAL A 214 -8.18 -5.24 -10.13
N THR A 215 -8.80 -4.93 -11.28
CA THR A 215 -9.98 -5.66 -11.77
C THR A 215 -9.66 -7.14 -12.00
N TYR A 216 -8.50 -7.44 -12.58
CA TYR A 216 -8.08 -8.81 -12.84
C TYR A 216 -7.83 -9.57 -11.53
N LEU A 217 -6.99 -9.01 -10.65
CA LEU A 217 -6.60 -9.67 -9.40
C LEU A 217 -7.80 -9.92 -8.47
N THR A 218 -8.72 -8.97 -8.36
CA THR A 218 -9.94 -9.12 -7.55
C THR A 218 -10.85 -10.22 -8.09
N LYS A 219 -10.90 -10.44 -9.41
CA LYS A 219 -11.75 -11.49 -10.04
C LYS A 219 -11.08 -12.86 -10.10
N HIS A 220 -9.77 -12.89 -10.19
CA HIS A 220 -8.99 -14.09 -10.48
C HIS A 220 -8.01 -14.37 -9.35
N HIS A 221 -8.53 -14.50 -8.11
CA HIS A 221 -7.72 -14.88 -6.94
C HIS A 221 -6.75 -15.99 -7.32
N THR A 222 -5.44 -15.69 -7.30
CA THR A 222 -4.47 -16.49 -8.03
C THR A 222 -3.96 -17.68 -7.23
N GLY A 223 -4.29 -17.80 -5.94
CA GLY A 223 -3.69 -18.81 -5.03
C GLY A 223 -2.16 -18.70 -4.90
N VAL A 224 -1.51 -17.81 -5.65
CA VAL A 224 -0.08 -17.52 -5.62
C VAL A 224 0.15 -16.61 -4.42
N TRP A 225 0.96 -17.05 -3.47
CA TRP A 225 1.18 -16.34 -2.22
C TRP A 225 2.10 -15.15 -2.35
N ASN A 226 3.05 -15.20 -3.28
CA ASN A 226 3.96 -14.11 -3.57
C ASN A 226 3.27 -13.08 -4.48
N ASP A 227 3.20 -11.85 -3.99
CA ASP A 227 2.53 -10.70 -4.61
C ASP A 227 3.19 -10.27 -5.92
N ASP A 228 4.52 -10.23 -5.99
CA ASP A 228 5.26 -9.91 -7.23
C ASP A 228 4.94 -10.90 -8.35
N ASN A 229 4.91 -12.19 -8.03
CA ASN A 229 4.52 -13.24 -8.98
C ASN A 229 3.06 -13.07 -9.41
N ALA A 230 2.15 -12.79 -8.47
CA ALA A 230 0.74 -12.56 -8.79
C ALA A 230 0.56 -11.39 -9.78
N VAL A 231 1.29 -10.28 -9.58
CA VAL A 231 1.31 -9.16 -10.52
C VAL A 231 1.89 -9.59 -11.86
N ALA A 232 3.04 -10.29 -11.89
CA ALA A 232 3.67 -10.73 -13.12
C ALA A 232 2.74 -11.64 -13.96
N TYR A 233 2.07 -12.61 -13.33
CA TYR A 233 1.10 -13.46 -14.01
C TYR A 233 -0.11 -12.68 -14.52
N ALA A 234 -0.66 -11.77 -13.70
CA ALA A 234 -1.78 -10.93 -14.12
C ALA A 234 -1.40 -10.08 -15.34
N MET A 235 -0.25 -9.40 -15.31
CA MET A 235 0.23 -8.59 -16.43
C MET A 235 0.46 -9.43 -17.69
N HIS A 236 1.12 -10.58 -17.54
CA HIS A 236 1.36 -11.49 -18.64
C HIS A 236 0.07 -11.97 -19.33
N ARG A 237 -0.92 -12.39 -18.54
CA ARG A 237 -2.23 -12.87 -19.05
C ARG A 237 -3.08 -11.74 -19.63
N MET A 238 -2.82 -10.50 -19.22
CA MET A 238 -3.43 -9.29 -19.78
C MET A 238 -2.68 -8.72 -20.99
N HIS A 239 -1.54 -9.32 -21.38
CA HIS A 239 -0.68 -8.83 -22.46
C HIS A 239 -0.25 -7.36 -22.26
N ILE A 240 0.14 -7.01 -21.04
CA ILE A 240 0.75 -5.73 -20.65
C ILE A 240 2.26 -5.94 -20.47
#